data_AF-A0A9P1M9T4-F1
#
_entry.id   AF-A0A9P1M9T4-F1
#
_cell.length_a   1.000
_cell.length_b   1.000
_cell.length_c   1.000
_cell.angle_alpha   90.00
_cell.angle_beta   90.00
_cell.angle_gamma   90.00
#
_symmetry.space_group_name_H-M   'P 1'
#
loop_
_entity.id
_entity.type
_entity.pdbx_description
1 polymer ?
#
loop_
_entity_poly.entity_id
_entity_poly.type
_entity_poly.pdbx_seq_one_letter_code
_entity_poly.pdbx_strand_id
1 'polypeptide(L)'
;METKSGKVDVVLGVNGYIWICKHIENQSAADLGSSGLHRLEEMTSLNMYSSQNDHIEVGMMREIARIRCVIVALVENGLKVDEAMVCQGYEFAVEMANEDVEDSIYLGGERRKTSRGITEVIT
;
A
#
# COMPACT_ATOMS: atom_id res chain seq x y z
N MET A 1 -3.78 -7.41 -3.71
CA MET A 1 -2.46 -8.06 -3.86
C MET A 1 -2.02 -8.65 -2.52
N GLU A 2 -1.45 -9.85 -2.51
CA GLU A 2 -0.93 -10.50 -1.29
C GLU A 2 0.54 -10.09 -1.05
N THR A 3 0.86 -9.71 0.19
CA THR A 3 2.20 -9.26 0.60
C THR A 3 2.67 -10.04 1.82
N LYS A 4 3.96 -9.90 2.19
CA LYS A 4 4.53 -10.56 3.38
C LYS A 4 3.81 -10.17 4.68
N SER A 5 3.23 -8.97 4.74
CA SER A 5 2.59 -8.43 5.96
C SER A 5 1.05 -8.39 5.89
N GLY A 6 0.45 -8.97 4.85
CA GLY A 6 -1.01 -9.01 4.66
C GLY A 6 -1.46 -8.65 3.23
N LYS A 7 -2.75 -8.44 3.03
CA LYS A 7 -3.30 -8.05 1.71
C LYS A 7 -3.36 -6.53 1.58
N VAL A 8 -2.85 -5.99 0.47
CA VAL A 8 -2.93 -4.57 0.09
C VAL A 8 -3.84 -4.44 -1.13
N ASP A 9 -4.73 -3.46 -1.13
CA ASP A 9 -5.51 -3.08 -2.31
C ASP A 9 -4.91 -1.85 -3.00
N VAL A 10 -4.89 -1.89 -4.32
CA VAL A 10 -4.40 -0.79 -5.17
C VAL A 10 -5.50 -0.45 -6.17
N VAL A 11 -5.98 0.79 -6.11
CA VAL A 11 -6.99 1.31 -7.04
C VAL A 11 -6.33 2.28 -8.01
N LEU A 12 -6.33 1.93 -9.29
CA LEU A 12 -5.76 2.73 -10.37
C LEU A 12 -6.85 3.60 -11.01
N GLY A 13 -6.87 4.89 -10.72
CA GLY A 13 -7.80 5.84 -11.30
C GLY A 13 -7.40 6.25 -12.72
N VAL A 14 -8.37 6.35 -13.62
CA VAL A 14 -8.16 6.77 -15.03
C VAL A 14 -7.69 8.23 -15.17
N ASN A 15 -7.81 9.02 -14.11
CA ASN A 15 -7.33 10.40 -13.99
C ASN A 15 -5.89 10.50 -13.47
N GLY A 16 -5.20 9.37 -13.28
CA GLY A 16 -3.83 9.32 -12.75
C GLY A 16 -3.71 9.32 -11.23
N TYR A 17 -4.83 9.37 -10.51
CA TYR A 17 -4.82 9.19 -9.06
C TYR A 17 -4.76 7.71 -8.72
N ILE A 18 -3.86 7.35 -7.80
CA ILE A 18 -3.67 5.98 -7.35
C ILE A 18 -3.90 5.93 -5.85
N TRP A 19 -4.77 5.02 -5.41
CA TRP A 19 -5.03 4.78 -4.00
C TRP A 19 -4.41 3.45 -3.59
N ILE A 20 -3.69 3.44 -2.47
CA ILE A 20 -3.07 2.24 -1.89
C ILE A 20 -3.56 2.12 -0.46
N CYS A 21 -4.23 1.03 -0.12
CA CYS A 21 -4.79 0.84 1.22
C CYS A 21 -4.61 -0.59 1.73
N LYS A 22 -4.69 -0.74 3.05
CA LYS A 22 -4.83 -2.05 3.69
C LYS A 22 -6.13 -2.68 3.22
N HIS A 23 -6.07 -3.95 2.80
CA HIS A 23 -7.26 -4.70 2.43
C HIS A 23 -8.18 -4.88 3.65
N ILE A 24 -9.47 -4.64 3.45
CA ILE A 24 -10.51 -4.86 4.45
C ILE A 24 -11.39 -5.99 3.92
N GLU A 25 -11.54 -7.05 4.70
CA GLU A 25 -12.51 -8.10 4.38
C GLU A 25 -13.92 -7.55 4.58
N ASN A 26 -14.60 -7.25 3.48
CA ASN A 26 -16.03 -7.02 3.52
C ASN A 26 -16.69 -8.38 3.75
N GLN A 27 -17.22 -8.61 4.96
CA GLN A 27 -18.07 -9.76 5.23
C GLN A 27 -19.18 -9.80 4.18
N SER A 28 -19.21 -10.86 3.39
CA SER A 28 -20.15 -10.96 2.29
C SER A 28 -21.58 -11.02 2.84
N ALA A 29 -22.52 -10.38 2.16
CA ALA A 29 -23.95 -10.43 2.51
C ALA A 29 -24.53 -11.86 2.56
N ALA A 30 -23.78 -12.87 2.08
CA ALA A 30 -24.14 -14.28 2.17
C ALA A 30 -23.90 -14.87 3.58
N ASP A 31 -22.96 -14.32 4.36
CA ASP A 31 -22.59 -14.84 5.69
C ASP A 31 -23.42 -14.21 6.82
N LEU A 32 -24.02 -13.05 6.56
CA LEU A 32 -24.78 -12.26 7.52
C LEU A 32 -26.23 -12.19 7.03
N GLY A 33 -27.11 -13.04 7.57
CA GLY A 33 -28.54 -13.03 7.24
C GLY A 33 -29.18 -11.63 7.34
N SER A 34 -30.39 -11.45 6.79
CA SER A 34 -31.03 -10.14 6.57
C SER A 34 -31.04 -9.17 7.77
N SER A 35 -31.11 -9.68 9.01
CA SER A 35 -31.04 -8.86 10.24
C SER A 35 -29.64 -8.37 10.59
N GLY A 36 -28.59 -9.12 10.21
CA GLY A 36 -27.19 -8.72 10.37
C GLY A 36 -26.75 -7.72 9.31
N LEU A 37 -27.30 -7.83 8.09
CA LEU A 37 -27.06 -6.92 6.97
C LEU A 37 -27.42 -5.48 7.33
N HIS A 38 -28.62 -5.22 7.86
CA HIS A 38 -29.09 -3.86 8.16
C HIS A 38 -28.22 -3.13 9.20
N ARG A 39 -27.72 -3.86 10.21
CA ARG A 39 -26.84 -3.30 11.25
C ARG A 39 -25.43 -3.05 10.72
N LEU A 40 -24.92 -3.91 9.84
CA LEU A 40 -23.62 -3.72 9.20
C LEU A 40 -23.64 -2.56 8.19
N GLU A 41 -24.71 -2.43 7.40
CA GLU A 41 -24.91 -1.33 6.46
C GLU A 41 -24.97 0.03 7.16
N GLU A 42 -25.66 0.10 8.31
CA GLU A 42 -25.77 1.33 9.11
C GLU A 42 -24.42 1.72 9.74
N MET A 43 -23.66 0.76 10.27
CA MET A 43 -22.32 1.02 10.82
C MET A 43 -21.30 1.39 9.73
N THR A 44 -21.40 0.79 8.54
CA THR A 44 -20.56 1.14 7.39
C THR A 44 -20.87 2.55 6.90
N SER A 45 -22.16 2.92 6.82
CA SER A 45 -22.61 4.25 6.38
C SER A 45 -22.11 5.38 7.30
N LEU A 46 -22.04 5.13 8.62
CA LEU A 46 -21.47 6.08 9.58
C LEU A 46 -19.96 6.26 9.40
N ASN A 47 -19.24 5.18 9.07
CA ASN A 47 -17.79 5.21 8.98
C ASN A 47 -17.28 5.65 7.59
N MET A 48 -18.14 5.68 6.57
CA MET A 48 -17.79 6.13 5.20
C MET A 48 -17.31 7.59 5.13
N TYR A 49 -17.75 8.43 6.08
CA TYR A 49 -17.35 9.84 6.16
C TYR A 49 -16.39 10.13 7.32
N SER A 50 -15.84 9.08 7.93
CA SER A 50 -14.80 9.21 8.95
C SER A 50 -13.46 9.51 8.30
N SER A 51 -12.71 10.47 8.84
CA SER A 51 -11.30 10.71 8.49
C SER A 51 -10.33 9.88 9.33
N GLN A 52 -10.84 9.07 10.26
CA GLN A 52 -10.02 8.26 11.16
C GLN A 52 -9.69 6.92 10.48
N ASN A 53 -8.41 6.72 10.17
CA ASN A 53 -7.92 5.45 9.65
C ASN A 53 -7.86 4.37 10.74
N ASP A 54 -8.07 3.12 10.33
CA ASP A 54 -7.82 1.94 11.16
C ASP A 54 -6.34 1.81 11.52
N HIS A 55 -6.05 1.06 12.58
CA HIS A 55 -4.67 0.74 12.93
C HIS A 55 -4.01 -0.11 11.82
N ILE A 56 -2.81 0.32 11.41
CA ILE A 56 -1.98 -0.36 10.42
C ILE A 56 -0.66 -0.75 11.09
N GLU A 57 -0.31 -2.02 11.02
CA GLU A 57 0.97 -2.52 11.55
C GLU A 57 2.15 -1.98 10.74
N VAL A 58 3.31 -1.80 11.39
CA VAL A 58 4.51 -1.25 10.73
C VAL A 58 4.96 -2.11 9.54
N GLY A 59 4.81 -3.43 9.63
CA GLY A 59 5.08 -4.34 8.51
C GLY A 59 4.23 -3.99 7.29
N MET A 60 2.93 -3.78 7.50
CA MET A 60 1.99 -3.42 6.44
C MET A 60 2.28 -2.03 5.85
N MET A 61 2.66 -1.06 6.69
CA MET A 61 3.09 0.27 6.20
C MET A 61 4.31 0.18 5.27
N ARG A 62 5.27 -0.71 5.57
CA ARG A 62 6.44 -0.92 4.70
C ARG A 62 6.04 -1.49 3.34
N GLU A 63 5.08 -2.41 3.31
CA GLU A 63 4.57 -2.97 2.06
C GLU A 63 3.85 -1.91 1.21
N ILE A 64 3.02 -1.08 1.83
CA ILE A 64 2.38 0.07 1.16
C ILE A 64 3.43 1.04 0.59
N ALA A 65 4.47 1.36 1.38
CA ALA A 65 5.56 2.21 0.93
C ALA A 65 6.37 1.60 -0.23
N ARG A 66 6.62 0.29 -0.21
CA ARG A 66 7.31 -0.44 -1.28
C ARG A 66 6.52 -0.35 -2.59
N ILE A 67 5.20 -0.58 -2.53
CA ILE A 67 4.31 -0.45 -3.71
C ILE A 67 4.33 0.98 -4.25
N ARG A 68 4.28 2.00 -3.38
CA ARG A 68 4.45 3.41 -3.79
C ARG A 68 5.76 3.61 -4.54
N CYS A 69 6.88 3.11 -4.02
CA CYS A 69 8.19 3.25 -4.67
C CYS A 69 8.21 2.63 -6.06
N VAL A 70 7.61 1.45 -6.24
CA VAL A 70 7.47 0.80 -7.55
C VAL A 70 6.68 1.68 -8.53
N ILE A 71 5.52 2.20 -8.10
CA ILE A 71 4.69 3.07 -8.94
C ILE A 71 5.44 4.34 -9.34
N VAL A 72 6.13 4.99 -8.40
CA VAL A 72 6.93 6.18 -8.70
C VAL A 72 8.02 5.84 -9.70
N ALA A 73 8.74 4.73 -9.52
CA ALA A 73 9.78 4.30 -10.45
C ALA A 73 9.24 4.03 -11.87
N LEU A 74 8.07 3.40 -11.99
CA LEU A 74 7.42 3.19 -13.29
C LEU A 74 7.09 4.53 -13.96
N VAL A 75 6.51 5.48 -13.22
CA VAL A 75 6.14 6.80 -13.73
C VAL A 75 7.37 7.62 -14.14
N GLU A 76 8.43 7.62 -13.33
CA GLU A 76 9.68 8.35 -13.62
C GLU A 76 10.37 7.85 -14.90
N ASN A 77 10.20 6.56 -15.22
CA ASN A 77 10.72 5.96 -16.46
C ASN A 77 9.73 6.03 -17.62
N GLY A 78 8.57 6.68 -17.46
CA GLY A 78 7.54 6.81 -18.50
C GLY A 78 6.90 5.47 -18.88
N LEU A 79 6.95 4.48 -17.99
CA LEU A 79 6.34 3.17 -18.20
C LEU A 79 4.85 3.21 -17.83
N LYS A 80 4.06 2.34 -18.47
CA LYS A 80 2.65 2.18 -18.17
C LYS A 80 2.48 1.61 -16.76
N VAL A 81 1.58 2.22 -15.99
CA VAL A 81 1.14 1.71 -14.68
C VAL A 81 -0.13 0.88 -14.89
N ASP A 82 0.00 -0.43 -14.88
CA ASP A 82 -1.11 -1.37 -14.83
C ASP A 82 -0.91 -2.41 -13.72
N GLU A 83 -1.95 -3.19 -13.45
CA GLU A 83 -1.94 -4.18 -12.36
C GLU A 83 -0.76 -5.16 -12.49
N ALA A 84 -0.51 -5.68 -13.69
CA ALA A 84 0.57 -6.63 -13.94
C ALA A 84 1.95 -6.02 -13.68
N MET A 85 2.20 -4.79 -14.17
CA MET A 85 3.46 -4.09 -13.95
C MET A 85 3.70 -3.75 -12.48
N VAL A 86 2.64 -3.37 -11.74
CA VAL A 86 2.75 -3.08 -10.30
C VAL A 86 3.03 -4.37 -9.51
N CYS A 87 2.34 -5.47 -9.81
CA CYS A 87 2.57 -6.76 -9.16
C CYS A 87 4.00 -7.27 -9.43
N GLN A 88 4.44 -7.28 -10.69
CA GLN A 88 5.80 -7.69 -11.05
C GLN A 88 6.84 -6.78 -10.40
N GLY A 89 6.66 -5.46 -10.48
CA GLY A 89 7.58 -4.50 -9.87
C GLY A 89 7.67 -4.66 -8.35
N TYR A 90 6.57 -5.02 -7.68
CA TYR A 90 6.57 -5.34 -6.27
C TYR A 90 7.37 -6.62 -5.95
N GLU A 91 7.20 -7.69 -6.74
CA GLU A 91 7.97 -8.93 -6.56
C GLU A 91 9.48 -8.66 -6.68
N PHE A 92 9.90 -7.91 -7.71
CA PHE A 92 11.29 -7.48 -7.86
C PHE A 92 11.77 -6.63 -6.68
N ALA A 93 10.96 -5.67 -6.22
CA ALA A 93 11.32 -4.83 -5.08
C ALA A 93 11.43 -5.63 -3.77
N VAL A 94 10.67 -6.72 -3.63
CA VAL A 94 10.77 -7.65 -2.49
C VAL A 94 12.05 -8.47 -2.58
N GLU A 95 12.42 -8.93 -3.77
CA GLU A 95 13.66 -9.68 -4.01
C GLU A 95 14.89 -8.83 -3.69
N MET A 96 14.98 -7.63 -4.28
CA MET A 96 16.06 -6.67 -4.01
C MET A 96 16.17 -6.33 -2.52
N ALA A 97 15.04 -6.11 -1.85
CA ALA A 97 15.05 -5.82 -0.42
C ALA A 97 15.50 -7.02 0.46
N ASN A 98 15.47 -8.25 -0.04
CA ASN A 98 16.03 -9.40 0.69
C ASN A 98 17.54 -9.52 0.46
N GLU A 99 18.02 -9.22 -0.76
CA GLU A 99 19.46 -9.16 -1.07
C GLU A 99 20.17 -8.11 -0.20
N ASP A 100 19.56 -6.94 -0.02
CA ASP A 100 20.10 -5.86 0.81
C ASP A 100 20.20 -6.21 2.30
N VAL A 101 19.44 -7.20 2.81
CA VAL A 101 19.49 -7.62 4.23
C VAL A 101 20.72 -8.47 4.51
N GLU A 102 21.19 -9.27 3.55
CA GLU A 102 22.43 -10.04 3.71
C GLU A 102 23.68 -9.13 3.62
N ASP A 103 23.61 -8.05 2.84
CA ASP A 103 24.67 -7.03 2.73
C ASP A 103 24.60 -5.93 3.80
N SER A 104 23.67 -6.03 4.77
CA SER A 104 23.51 -5.05 5.86
C SER A 104 24.55 -5.17 6.99
N ILE A 105 25.76 -5.61 6.66
CA ILE A 105 26.95 -5.38 7.50
C ILE A 105 27.31 -3.89 7.37
N TYR A 106 26.69 -3.09 8.24
CA TYR A 106 27.24 -1.85 8.81
C TYR A 106 27.83 -0.81 7.84
N LEU A 107 27.01 0.11 7.31
CA LEU A 107 27.51 1.44 6.92
C LEU A 107 27.23 2.44 8.03
N GLY A 108 28.28 2.72 8.79
CA GLY A 108 28.33 3.72 9.86
C GLY A 108 27.94 5.13 9.42
N GLY A 109 27.73 5.95 10.45
CA GLY A 109 27.33 7.34 10.33
C GLY A 109 28.19 8.17 9.37
N GLU A 110 27.56 9.23 8.87
CA GLU A 110 28.11 10.26 7.99
C GLU A 110 28.34 9.83 6.53
N ARG A 111 27.27 9.93 5.73
CA ARG A 111 27.12 11.00 4.71
C ARG A 111 25.95 10.67 3.76
N ARG A 112 24.94 11.54 3.73
CA ARG A 112 24.38 11.97 2.45
C ARG A 112 23.90 13.41 2.53
N LYS A 113 24.75 14.31 2.01
CA LYS A 113 24.37 15.67 1.64
C LYS A 113 23.46 15.57 0.40
N THR A 114 22.30 16.19 0.53
CA THR A 114 21.46 16.82 -0.51
C THR A 114 21.07 16.01 -1.76
N SER A 115 19.80 15.61 -1.79
CA SER A 115 18.96 15.75 -2.99
C SER A 115 17.50 15.90 -2.57
N ARG A 116 17.00 17.14 -2.70
CA ARG A 116 15.60 17.62 -2.71
C ARG A 116 14.58 16.80 -1.93
N GLY A 117 14.15 17.36 -0.80
CA GLY A 117 12.96 16.92 -0.07
C GLY A 117 11.73 17.00 -0.96
N ILE A 118 11.08 15.85 -1.13
CA ILE A 118 9.64 15.76 -1.29
C ILE A 118 9.09 15.33 0.06
N THR A 119 8.74 16.32 0.89
CA THR A 119 7.90 16.08 2.06
C THR A 119 6.49 15.91 1.53
N GLU A 120 6.08 14.68 1.25
CA GLU A 120 4.66 14.39 1.12
C GLU A 120 4.13 13.93 2.47
N VAL A 121 3.18 14.70 2.96
CA VAL A 121 2.33 14.39 4.10
C VAL A 121 1.62 13.08 3.75
N ILE A 122 1.96 12.02 4.47
CA ILE A 122 1.08 10.85 4.56
C ILE A 122 -0.12 11.33 5.38
N THR A 123 -1.21 11.65 4.69
CA THR A 123 -2.54 11.80 5.30
C THR A 123 -3.24 10.47 5.19
#